data_AF-A0A4Q5NYB5-F1
#
_entry.id   AF-A0A4Q5NYB5-F1
#
_cell.length_a   1.000
_cell.length_b   1.000
_cell.length_c   1.000
_cell.angle_alpha   90.00
_cell.angle_beta   90.00
_cell.angle_gamma   90.00
#
_symmetry.space_group_name_H-M   'P 1'
#
loop_
_entity.id
_entity.type
_entity.pdbx_description
1 polymer ?
#
loop_
_entity_poly.entity_id
_entity_poly.type
_entity_poly.pdbx_seq_one_letter_code
_entity_poly.pdbx_strand_id
1 'polypeptide(L)'
;MFNHNLLPRIPLLTCALLATAALPTFAQQPQLETAKIQRVALEAPTTQAPDRIDAPFELRNNLIYITAELNGKQKTFLIDSGAPALVLNADQLDAAQLKDSTVSAAGVGGTVRARSFHVDSFNWKGLQWTNFDTLAFPSPQRVNKDEASAGAIGYQLLKDYEITFDYGRKIITLIRINEQGNPVQKLSPKTDGIKVVPITMYRHVPALPMEIGGKTYRMGLDSGAGGNMLDKQFAPDLQKYVLLDELKRPMKAVLGGIGNDVLTSEVAVVDKATVGEAPYSKMAFVFTDGTLAQLNQGRRVPLDGLIGYEFLKQYVTSLNYKKGTLSIYTKGT
;
A
#
# COMPACT_ATOMS: atom_id res chain seq x y z
N MET A 1 1.67 35.49 8.43
CA MET A 1 2.06 34.85 9.70
C MET A 1 1.72 33.37 9.57
N PHE A 2 2.71 32.53 9.32
CA PHE A 2 2.52 31.08 9.34
C PHE A 2 2.58 30.63 10.81
N ASN A 3 1.56 29.88 11.24
CA ASN A 3 1.42 29.45 12.62
C ASN A 3 2.46 28.34 12.91
N HIS A 4 3.44 28.61 13.77
CA HIS A 4 4.62 27.76 14.05
C HIS A 4 4.32 26.42 14.78
N ASN A 5 3.05 26.02 14.92
CA ASN A 5 2.63 24.79 15.62
C ASN A 5 2.19 23.64 14.69
N LEU A 6 2.49 23.72 13.40
CA LEU A 6 2.19 22.66 12.43
C LEU A 6 3.45 22.33 11.62
N LEU A 7 4.48 21.78 12.27
CA LEU A 7 5.29 20.82 11.52
C LEU A 7 4.32 19.70 11.13
N PRO A 8 4.13 19.38 9.83
CA PRO A 8 3.41 18.18 9.49
C PRO A 8 4.23 17.03 10.10
N ARG A 9 3.72 16.46 11.20
CA ARG A 9 4.07 15.10 11.55
C ARG A 9 3.57 14.28 10.37
N ILE A 10 4.43 14.06 9.38
CA ILE A 10 4.18 13.02 8.38
C ILE A 10 4.21 11.74 9.22
N PRO A 11 3.06 11.09 9.40
CA PRO A 11 2.99 9.91 10.27
C PRO A 11 3.95 8.84 9.75
N LEU A 12 4.37 7.94 10.65
CA LEU A 12 5.17 6.77 10.30
C LEU A 12 4.60 6.12 9.03
N LEU A 13 5.42 6.08 7.99
CA LEU A 13 5.07 5.44 6.75
C LEU A 13 5.12 3.91 6.92
N THR A 14 4.05 3.24 7.35
CA THR A 14 4.06 1.77 7.40
C THR A 14 3.96 1.19 5.98
N CYS A 15 5.03 1.31 5.19
CA CYS A 15 5.18 0.50 3.99
C CYS A 15 5.43 -0.94 4.43
N ALA A 16 4.39 -1.78 4.35
CA ALA A 16 4.56 -3.23 4.36
C ALA A 16 5.02 -3.72 2.99
N LEU A 17 6.09 -3.12 2.48
CA LEU A 17 6.66 -3.57 1.23
C LEU A 17 7.36 -4.90 1.50
N LEU A 18 6.83 -5.95 0.86
CA LEU A 18 7.55 -7.16 0.45
C LEU A 18 7.95 -8.16 1.52
N ALA A 19 7.43 -9.39 1.38
CA ALA A 19 8.01 -10.62 1.92
C ALA A 19 8.94 -11.28 0.86
N THR A 20 10.13 -11.71 1.27
CA THR A 20 11.13 -12.41 0.46
C THR A 20 11.60 -13.68 1.16
N ALA A 21 11.76 -14.82 0.48
CA ALA A 21 12.56 -15.91 1.05
C ALA A 21 14.03 -15.53 0.89
N ALA A 22 14.79 -15.45 1.99
CA ALA A 22 16.23 -15.19 1.90
C ALA A 22 16.90 -16.41 1.25
N LEU A 23 17.58 -16.21 0.11
CA LEU A 23 18.58 -17.15 -0.40
C LEU A 23 19.96 -16.57 -0.08
N PRO A 24 20.92 -17.39 0.39
CA PRO A 24 22.29 -16.93 0.63
C PRO A 24 22.95 -16.48 -0.68
N THR A 25 23.73 -15.40 -0.60
CA THR A 25 24.43 -14.78 -1.72
C THR A 25 25.59 -15.62 -2.25
N PHE A 26 25.50 -15.95 -3.54
CA PHE A 26 26.53 -16.17 -4.57
C PHE A 26 27.76 -17.06 -4.26
N ALA A 27 27.69 -18.30 -4.73
CA ALA A 27 28.68 -18.85 -5.65
C ALA A 27 28.09 -20.06 -6.40
N GLN A 28 27.92 -19.89 -7.72
CA GLN A 28 27.69 -20.93 -8.74
C GLN A 28 26.34 -21.69 -8.74
N GLN A 29 25.89 -21.91 -9.99
CA GLN A 29 24.90 -22.89 -10.47
C GLN A 29 23.43 -22.42 -10.67
N PRO A 30 22.65 -23.20 -11.44
CA PRO A 30 22.08 -22.87 -12.75
C PRO A 30 20.66 -22.31 -12.59
N GLN A 31 20.01 -21.95 -13.71
CA GLN A 31 18.63 -21.43 -13.81
C GLN A 31 17.75 -21.70 -12.58
N LEU A 32 17.61 -20.70 -11.70
CA LEU A 32 16.81 -20.84 -10.48
C LEU A 32 15.34 -21.08 -10.84
N GLU A 33 14.83 -22.25 -10.47
CA GLU A 33 13.42 -22.41 -10.13
C GLU A 33 13.07 -21.34 -9.10
N THR A 34 12.13 -20.47 -9.43
CA THR A 34 11.49 -19.57 -8.49
C THR A 34 11.13 -20.34 -7.24
N ALA A 35 11.71 -19.96 -6.09
CA ALA A 35 11.24 -20.40 -4.79
C ALA A 35 9.72 -20.21 -4.81
N LYS A 36 9.00 -21.34 -4.77
CA LYS A 36 7.56 -21.36 -4.66
C LYS A 36 7.26 -20.59 -3.38
N ILE A 37 6.89 -19.30 -3.49
CA ILE A 37 5.81 -18.81 -2.64
C ILE A 37 4.75 -19.84 -2.92
N GLN A 38 4.57 -20.76 -1.97
CA GLN A 38 3.56 -21.78 -2.05
C GLN A 38 2.34 -21.01 -2.50
N ARG A 39 1.86 -21.29 -3.72
CA ARG A 39 0.55 -20.86 -4.14
C ARG A 39 -0.35 -21.57 -3.14
N VAL A 40 -0.53 -20.97 -1.97
CA VAL A 40 -1.70 -21.21 -1.16
C VAL A 40 -2.75 -20.57 -2.02
N ALA A 41 -3.27 -21.36 -2.96
CA ALA A 41 -4.50 -21.02 -3.62
C ALA A 41 -5.46 -20.86 -2.47
N LEU A 42 -5.82 -19.62 -2.16
CA LEU A 42 -7.01 -19.36 -1.39
C LEU A 42 -8.10 -20.08 -2.16
N GLU A 43 -8.60 -21.19 -1.62
CA GLU A 43 -9.78 -21.82 -2.18
C GLU A 43 -10.87 -20.75 -2.25
N ALA A 44 -11.60 -20.73 -3.37
CA ALA A 44 -12.65 -19.74 -3.56
C ALA A 44 -13.62 -19.80 -2.37
N PRO A 45 -14.16 -18.66 -1.89
CA PRO A 45 -15.10 -18.63 -0.79
C PRO A 45 -16.19 -19.70 -0.95
N THR A 46 -16.39 -20.52 0.08
CA THR A 46 -17.44 -21.56 0.14
C THR A 46 -18.85 -20.99 0.21
N THR A 47 -18.99 -19.66 0.32
CA THR A 47 -20.23 -18.89 0.31
C THR A 47 -20.26 -17.96 -0.90
N GLN A 48 -21.45 -17.64 -1.43
CA GLN A 48 -21.59 -16.59 -2.45
C GLN A 48 -21.12 -15.26 -1.83
N ALA A 49 -19.90 -14.86 -2.17
CA ALA A 49 -19.35 -13.59 -1.73
C ALA A 49 -20.30 -12.44 -2.14
N PRO A 50 -20.61 -11.48 -1.24
CA PRO A 50 -21.44 -10.34 -1.58
C PRO A 50 -20.89 -9.61 -2.82
N ASP A 51 -21.79 -9.28 -3.74
CA ASP A 51 -21.45 -8.55 -4.96
C ASP A 51 -20.94 -7.13 -4.70
N ARG A 52 -21.33 -6.54 -3.56
CA ARG A 52 -20.95 -5.20 -3.14
C ARG A 52 -20.75 -5.13 -1.63
N ILE A 53 -19.68 -4.47 -1.21
CA ILE A 53 -19.46 -4.06 0.17
C ILE A 53 -19.16 -2.58 0.21
N ASP A 54 -19.88 -1.86 1.07
CA ASP A 54 -19.53 -0.51 1.51
C ASP A 54 -19.03 -0.59 2.95
N ALA A 55 -17.71 -0.47 3.11
CA ALA A 55 -17.02 -0.52 4.40
C ALA A 55 -16.65 0.90 4.84
N PRO A 56 -17.30 1.46 5.88
CA PRO A 56 -16.79 2.67 6.52
C PRO A 56 -15.41 2.36 7.11
N PHE A 57 -14.52 3.33 7.10
CA PHE A 57 -13.18 3.18 7.63
C PHE A 57 -12.81 4.27 8.63
N GLU A 58 -11.90 3.93 9.54
CA GLU A 58 -11.21 4.88 10.40
C GLU A 58 -9.94 5.35 9.69
N LEU A 59 -9.72 6.67 9.65
CA LEU A 59 -8.49 7.25 9.15
C LEU A 59 -7.59 7.58 10.35
N ARG A 60 -6.49 6.82 10.52
CA ARG A 60 -5.50 7.08 11.56
C ARG A 60 -4.16 7.27 10.91
N ASN A 61 -3.45 8.35 11.23
CA ASN A 61 -2.11 8.58 10.70
C ASN A 61 -2.05 8.43 9.18
N ASN A 62 -3.06 9.00 8.48
CA ASN A 62 -3.23 8.95 7.02
C ASN A 62 -3.53 7.56 6.41
N LEU A 63 -3.67 6.52 7.22
CA LEU A 63 -3.92 5.15 6.78
C LEU A 63 -5.37 4.72 7.02
N ILE A 64 -5.85 3.86 6.14
CA ILE A 64 -7.21 3.32 6.18
C ILE A 64 -7.25 2.09 7.07
N TYR A 65 -8.09 2.13 8.11
CA TYR A 65 -8.35 1.00 8.99
C TYR A 65 -9.82 0.55 8.90
N ILE A 66 -10.02 -0.75 8.80
CA ILE A 66 -11.34 -1.38 8.85
C ILE A 66 -11.36 -2.48 9.91
N THR A 67 -12.56 -2.91 10.28
CA THR A 67 -12.77 -4.04 11.19
C THR A 67 -13.14 -5.29 10.40
N ALA A 68 -12.47 -6.40 10.70
CA ALA A 68 -12.75 -7.73 10.15
C ALA A 68 -12.57 -8.79 11.25
N GLU A 69 -13.02 -10.01 10.97
CA GLU A 69 -12.90 -11.15 11.88
C GLU A 69 -11.76 -12.06 11.43
N LEU A 70 -10.87 -12.44 12.36
CA LEU A 70 -9.82 -13.43 12.17
C LEU A 70 -10.00 -14.54 13.21
N ASN A 71 -10.23 -15.76 12.74
CA ASN A 71 -10.50 -16.95 13.54
C ASN A 71 -11.57 -16.68 14.64
N GLY A 72 -12.72 -16.13 14.26
CA GLY A 72 -13.82 -15.82 15.19
C GLY A 72 -13.66 -14.54 16.01
N LYS A 73 -12.51 -13.85 15.92
CA LYS A 73 -12.22 -12.66 16.74
C LYS A 73 -12.20 -11.39 15.90
N GLN A 74 -12.99 -10.41 16.31
CA GLN A 74 -12.99 -9.09 15.70
C GLN A 74 -11.65 -8.37 15.96
N LYS A 75 -11.03 -7.87 14.88
CA LYS A 75 -9.74 -7.18 14.88
C LYS A 75 -9.74 -6.04 13.86
N THR A 76 -8.81 -5.10 14.02
CA THR A 76 -8.65 -3.96 13.11
C THR A 76 -7.52 -4.24 12.12
N PHE A 77 -7.74 -3.95 10.84
CA PHE A 77 -6.79 -4.21 9.75
C PHE A 77 -6.57 -2.95 8.91
N LEU A 78 -5.34 -2.79 8.44
CA LEU A 78 -4.98 -1.82 7.41
C LEU A 78 -5.49 -2.28 6.04
N ILE A 79 -5.87 -1.35 5.17
CA ILE A 79 -6.03 -1.61 3.73
C ILE A 79 -4.76 -1.19 3.01
N ASP A 80 -4.06 -2.16 2.41
CA ASP A 80 -2.72 -1.96 1.88
C ASP A 80 -2.60 -2.57 0.47
N SER A 81 -2.86 -1.78 -0.57
CA SER A 81 -2.65 -2.20 -1.96
C SER A 81 -1.18 -2.48 -2.30
N GLY A 82 -0.24 -2.05 -1.45
CA GLY A 82 1.18 -2.32 -1.54
C GLY A 82 1.59 -3.67 -0.93
N ALA A 83 0.71 -4.33 -0.16
CA ALA A 83 0.96 -5.65 0.39
C ALA A 83 0.57 -6.78 -0.58
N PRO A 84 1.32 -7.90 -0.63
CA PRO A 84 1.04 -8.98 -1.57
C PRO A 84 -0.20 -9.81 -1.23
N ALA A 85 -0.56 -9.92 0.04
CA ALA A 85 -1.64 -10.74 0.55
C ALA A 85 -2.13 -10.18 1.90
N LEU A 86 -3.00 -10.92 2.61
CA LEU A 86 -3.13 -10.71 4.05
C LEU A 86 -1.76 -10.93 4.69
N VAL A 87 -1.31 -10.00 5.52
CA VAL A 87 -0.14 -10.13 6.38
C VAL A 87 -0.54 -9.71 7.79
N LEU A 88 0.03 -10.34 8.81
CA LEU A 88 -0.35 -10.12 10.20
C LEU A 88 0.77 -9.47 11.01
N ASN A 89 0.39 -8.82 12.11
CA ASN A 89 1.33 -8.36 13.12
C ASN A 89 1.44 -9.44 14.20
N ALA A 90 2.63 -10.04 14.33
CA ALA A 90 2.90 -11.16 15.23
C ALA A 90 2.59 -10.83 16.70
N ASP A 91 2.79 -9.58 17.11
CA ASP A 91 2.50 -9.13 18.48
C ASP A 91 0.99 -9.07 18.81
N GLN A 92 0.14 -9.18 17.79
CA GLN A 92 -1.33 -9.17 17.92
C GLN A 92 -1.94 -10.58 17.88
N LEU A 93 -1.09 -11.60 17.90
CA LEU A 93 -1.42 -13.02 17.80
C LEU A 93 -0.92 -13.77 19.02
N ASP A 94 -1.51 -14.94 19.27
CA ASP A 94 -0.98 -15.86 20.27
C ASP A 94 0.35 -16.45 19.78
N ALA A 95 1.40 -16.28 20.56
CA ALA A 95 2.74 -16.77 20.24
C ALA A 95 2.79 -18.29 20.03
N ALA A 96 1.88 -19.05 20.66
CA ALA A 96 1.77 -20.50 20.50
C ALA A 96 1.24 -20.91 19.11
N GLN A 97 0.55 -20.01 18.40
CA GLN A 97 0.01 -20.26 17.06
C GLN A 97 1.00 -19.92 15.94
N LEU A 98 2.11 -19.25 16.28
CA LEU A 98 3.13 -18.83 15.32
C LEU A 98 4.19 -19.92 15.14
N LYS A 99 4.55 -20.20 13.89
CA LYS A 99 5.64 -21.12 13.54
C LYS A 99 6.78 -20.37 12.87
N ASP A 100 8.00 -20.84 13.02
CA ASP A 100 9.16 -20.21 12.39
C ASP A 100 9.08 -20.31 10.86
N SER A 101 9.59 -19.28 10.19
CA SER A 101 9.66 -19.21 8.74
C SER A 101 11.06 -18.79 8.28
N THR A 102 11.41 -19.21 7.07
CA THR A 102 12.63 -18.77 6.38
C THR A 102 12.40 -17.49 5.56
N VAL A 103 11.17 -17.00 5.53
CA VAL A 103 10.79 -15.77 4.84
C VAL A 103 11.16 -14.56 5.68
N SER A 104 11.73 -13.54 5.04
CA SER A 104 12.05 -12.23 5.57
C SER A 104 11.43 -11.13 4.72
N ALA A 105 10.80 -10.13 5.32
CA ALA A 105 10.36 -8.94 4.61
C ALA A 105 11.39 -7.82 4.69
N ALA A 106 11.46 -6.95 3.68
CA ALA A 106 12.24 -5.71 3.79
C ALA A 106 11.44 -4.49 3.38
N GLY A 107 11.36 -3.52 4.30
CA GLY A 107 10.73 -2.23 4.06
C GLY A 107 11.64 -1.07 4.43
N VAL A 108 11.02 0.09 4.58
CA VAL A 108 11.68 1.37 4.91
C VAL A 108 12.52 1.27 6.19
N GLY A 109 12.08 0.48 7.18
CA GLY A 109 12.77 0.31 8.47
C GLY A 109 13.73 -0.87 8.54
N GLY A 110 14.08 -1.47 7.39
CA GLY A 110 15.02 -2.59 7.28
C GLY A 110 14.37 -3.94 6.99
N THR A 111 15.11 -5.02 7.23
CA THR A 111 14.67 -6.40 6.99
C THR A 111 14.25 -7.08 8.30
N VAL A 112 13.11 -7.77 8.30
CA VAL A 112 12.61 -8.55 9.44
C VAL A 112 12.30 -9.97 9.01
N ARG A 113 12.48 -10.93 9.92
CA ARG A 113 12.06 -12.31 9.69
C ARG A 113 10.56 -12.46 9.97
N ALA A 114 9.87 -13.14 9.06
CA ALA A 114 8.48 -13.52 9.23
C ALA A 114 8.34 -14.78 10.09
N ARG A 115 7.14 -14.97 10.63
CA ARG A 115 6.65 -16.25 11.15
C ARG A 115 5.44 -16.67 10.31
N SER A 116 5.16 -17.96 10.18
CA SER A 116 3.92 -18.40 9.54
C SER A 116 2.79 -18.48 10.56
N PHE A 117 1.58 -18.15 10.14
CA PHE A 117 0.36 -18.28 10.91
C PHE A 117 -0.72 -18.94 10.05
N HIS A 118 -1.43 -19.91 10.62
CA HIS A 118 -2.56 -20.55 9.95
C HIS A 118 -3.85 -19.81 10.24
N VAL A 119 -4.57 -19.42 9.19
CA VAL A 119 -5.86 -18.75 9.26
C VAL A 119 -6.96 -19.78 9.02
N ASP A 120 -7.72 -20.10 10.07
CA ASP A 120 -8.91 -20.95 9.96
C ASP A 120 -9.99 -20.21 9.18
N SER A 121 -10.22 -18.94 9.52
CA SER A 121 -11.17 -18.07 8.84
C SER A 121 -10.78 -16.59 8.91
N PHE A 122 -10.96 -15.90 7.80
CA PHE A 122 -10.91 -14.44 7.70
C PHE A 122 -12.23 -13.97 7.09
N ASN A 123 -12.99 -13.15 7.82
CA ASN A 123 -14.26 -12.62 7.37
C ASN A 123 -14.27 -11.09 7.41
N TRP A 124 -14.44 -10.47 6.24
CA TRP A 124 -14.66 -9.04 6.13
C TRP A 124 -16.02 -8.76 5.50
N LYS A 125 -17.00 -8.39 6.35
CA LYS A 125 -18.36 -8.04 5.93
C LYS A 125 -19.03 -9.10 5.02
N GLY A 126 -18.78 -10.37 5.28
CA GLY A 126 -19.30 -11.50 4.50
C GLY A 126 -18.38 -11.98 3.38
N LEU A 127 -17.26 -11.30 3.10
CA LEU A 127 -16.17 -11.91 2.32
C LEU A 127 -15.44 -12.88 3.22
N GLN A 128 -15.56 -14.17 2.91
CA GLN A 128 -14.98 -15.22 3.73
C GLN A 128 -13.88 -15.96 2.98
N TRP A 129 -12.71 -16.03 3.61
CA TRP A 129 -11.60 -16.89 3.20
C TRP A 129 -11.30 -17.84 4.35
N THR A 130 -11.03 -19.10 4.05
CA THR A 130 -10.82 -20.14 5.07
C THR A 130 -9.60 -20.96 4.75
N ASN A 131 -9.01 -21.54 5.80
CA ASN A 131 -7.97 -22.57 5.70
C ASN A 131 -6.78 -22.16 4.80
N PHE A 132 -6.06 -21.11 5.20
CA PHE A 132 -4.88 -20.66 4.46
C PHE A 132 -3.77 -20.18 5.39
N ASP A 133 -2.52 -20.31 4.94
CA ASP A 133 -1.38 -19.79 5.67
C ASP A 133 -1.05 -18.36 5.24
N THR A 134 -0.66 -17.54 6.22
CA THR A 134 -0.16 -16.17 6.02
C THR A 134 1.14 -15.95 6.78
N LEU A 135 1.78 -14.82 6.53
CA LEU A 135 2.97 -14.36 7.21
C LEU A 135 2.61 -13.35 8.28
N ALA A 136 3.19 -13.53 9.46
CA ALA A 136 3.14 -12.60 10.57
C ALA A 136 4.52 -11.96 10.78
N PHE A 137 4.55 -10.64 10.92
CA PHE A 137 5.76 -9.86 11.10
C PHE A 137 5.78 -9.21 12.48
N PRO A 138 6.94 -9.09 13.14
CA PRO A 138 7.03 -8.31 14.37
C PRO A 138 6.65 -6.85 14.07
N SER A 139 5.86 -6.24 14.95
CA SER A 139 5.50 -4.84 14.84
C SER A 139 6.76 -3.99 15.08
N PRO A 140 6.89 -2.83 14.41
CA PRO A 140 7.95 -1.88 14.75
C PRO A 140 7.83 -1.49 16.24
N GLN A 141 8.94 -1.44 16.97
CA GLN A 141 8.97 -1.16 18.43
C GLN A 141 8.26 0.13 18.86
N ARG A 142 7.98 1.04 17.91
CA ARG A 142 7.40 2.37 18.14
C ARG A 142 5.88 2.42 17.96
N VAL A 143 5.25 1.32 17.56
CA VAL A 143 3.80 1.24 17.46
C VAL A 143 3.25 0.87 18.85
N ASN A 144 2.33 1.69 19.38
CA ASN A 144 1.59 1.32 20.58
C ASN A 144 0.81 0.03 20.30
N LYS A 145 1.07 -1.02 21.07
CA LYS A 145 0.46 -2.34 20.86
C LYS A 145 -1.07 -2.31 20.96
N ASP A 146 -1.62 -1.40 21.76
CA ASP A 146 -3.07 -1.25 21.93
C ASP A 146 -3.75 -0.51 20.76
N GLU A 147 -2.96 0.21 19.96
CA GLU A 147 -3.44 0.95 18.77
C GLU A 147 -3.08 0.25 17.45
N ALA A 148 -2.25 -0.80 17.51
CA ALA A 148 -1.77 -1.52 16.35
C ALA A 148 -2.91 -2.26 15.64
N SER A 149 -2.87 -2.29 14.30
CA SER A 149 -3.68 -3.25 13.56
C SER A 149 -3.22 -4.67 13.85
N ALA A 150 -4.11 -5.64 13.67
CA ALA A 150 -3.76 -7.05 13.65
C ALA A 150 -3.00 -7.47 12.38
N GLY A 151 -3.00 -6.63 11.35
CA GLY A 151 -2.38 -6.90 10.06
C GLY A 151 -2.80 -5.91 8.98
N ALA A 152 -2.48 -6.25 7.74
CA ALA A 152 -2.84 -5.50 6.54
C ALA A 152 -3.46 -6.44 5.49
N ILE A 153 -4.55 -5.98 4.86
CA ILE A 153 -5.26 -6.67 3.78
C ILE A 153 -4.67 -6.20 2.45
N GLY A 154 -4.02 -7.13 1.74
CA GLY A 154 -3.31 -6.85 0.49
C GLY A 154 -3.91 -7.45 -0.76
N TYR A 155 -3.14 -7.34 -1.84
CA TYR A 155 -3.50 -7.65 -3.23
C TYR A 155 -4.29 -8.96 -3.40
N GLN A 156 -3.85 -10.09 -2.82
CA GLN A 156 -4.54 -11.37 -3.01
C GLN A 156 -6.02 -11.38 -2.59
N LEU A 157 -6.40 -10.62 -1.55
CA LEU A 157 -7.79 -10.55 -1.09
C LEU A 157 -8.60 -9.49 -1.85
N LEU A 158 -7.91 -8.59 -2.55
CA LEU A 158 -8.47 -7.40 -3.19
C LEU A 158 -8.63 -7.56 -4.71
N LYS A 159 -7.83 -8.43 -5.36
CA LYS A 159 -7.70 -8.53 -6.83
C LYS A 159 -8.98 -8.88 -7.60
N ASP A 160 -9.94 -9.52 -6.94
CA ASP A 160 -11.21 -9.99 -7.55
C ASP A 160 -12.35 -8.96 -7.37
N TYR A 161 -11.99 -7.73 -6.99
CA TYR A 161 -12.89 -6.60 -6.81
C TYR A 161 -12.38 -5.37 -7.55
N GLU A 162 -13.31 -4.51 -7.95
CA GLU A 162 -13.04 -3.11 -8.23
C GLU A 162 -13.18 -2.33 -6.91
N ILE A 163 -12.14 -1.60 -6.55
CA ILE A 163 -11.94 -1.05 -5.20
C ILE A 163 -12.00 0.46 -5.27
N THR A 164 -13.03 1.04 -4.69
CA THR A 164 -13.19 2.50 -4.64
C THR A 164 -12.73 3.04 -3.30
N PHE A 165 -11.76 3.97 -3.33
CA PHE A 165 -11.31 4.75 -2.20
C PHE A 165 -12.05 6.09 -2.19
N ASP A 166 -12.90 6.32 -1.19
CA ASP A 166 -13.59 7.59 -0.97
C ASP A 166 -13.20 8.16 0.40
N TYR A 167 -12.14 8.96 0.41
CA TYR A 167 -11.65 9.63 1.63
C TYR A 167 -12.61 10.72 2.13
N GLY A 168 -13.42 11.31 1.25
CA GLY A 168 -14.40 12.34 1.63
C GLY A 168 -15.53 11.75 2.47
N ARG A 169 -16.06 10.59 2.05
CA ARG A 169 -17.08 9.85 2.79
C ARG A 169 -16.53 8.86 3.81
N LYS A 170 -15.21 8.65 3.83
CA LYS A 170 -14.51 7.62 4.63
C LYS A 170 -15.08 6.22 4.40
N ILE A 171 -15.26 5.86 3.13
CA ILE A 171 -15.77 4.56 2.71
C ILE A 171 -14.79 3.92 1.72
N ILE A 172 -14.55 2.63 1.90
CA ILE A 172 -14.05 1.76 0.84
C ILE A 172 -15.22 0.96 0.29
N THR A 173 -15.36 0.98 -1.03
CA THR A 173 -16.32 0.12 -1.72
C THR A 173 -15.58 -0.99 -2.44
N LEU A 174 -16.04 -2.23 -2.26
CA LEU A 174 -15.64 -3.37 -3.09
C LEU A 174 -16.83 -3.78 -3.95
N ILE A 175 -16.64 -3.86 -5.26
CA ILE A 175 -17.62 -4.46 -6.16
C ILE A 175 -16.97 -5.65 -6.83
N ARG A 176 -17.58 -6.83 -6.71
CA ARG A 176 -17.07 -8.06 -7.32
C ARG A 176 -16.96 -7.88 -8.84
N ILE A 177 -15.89 -8.41 -9.44
CA ILE A 177 -15.72 -8.37 -10.90
C ILE A 177 -15.94 -9.75 -11.50
N ASN A 178 -16.37 -9.79 -12.75
CA ASN A 178 -16.55 -11.02 -13.50
C ASN A 178 -15.23 -11.50 -14.15
N GLU A 179 -15.30 -12.55 -14.95
CA GLU A 179 -14.15 -13.12 -15.65
C GLU A 179 -13.44 -12.15 -16.59
N GLN A 180 -14.14 -11.14 -17.10
CA GLN A 180 -13.59 -10.10 -17.96
C GLN A 180 -13.14 -8.85 -17.17
N GLY A 181 -13.23 -8.88 -15.83
CA GLY A 181 -12.89 -7.75 -14.97
C GLY A 181 -13.94 -6.64 -14.92
N ASN A 182 -15.15 -6.88 -15.44
CA ASN A 182 -16.26 -5.93 -15.33
C ASN A 182 -16.94 -6.05 -13.95
N PRO A 183 -17.21 -4.95 -13.25
CA PRO A 183 -18.02 -4.96 -12.04
C PRO A 183 -19.39 -5.60 -12.28
N VAL A 184 -19.83 -6.49 -11.39
CA VAL A 184 -21.14 -7.14 -11.48
C VAL A 184 -22.30 -6.22 -11.06
N GLN A 185 -21.98 -5.07 -10.49
CA GLN A 185 -22.92 -3.97 -10.20
C GLN A 185 -22.34 -2.64 -10.66
N LYS A 186 -23.21 -1.65 -10.93
CA LYS A 186 -22.77 -0.31 -11.31
C LYS A 186 -21.99 0.37 -10.18
N LEU A 187 -20.90 1.03 -10.57
CA LEU A 187 -20.17 1.94 -9.70
C LEU A 187 -21.05 3.16 -9.38
N SER A 188 -20.89 3.68 -8.17
CA SER A 188 -21.42 4.98 -7.73
C SER A 188 -20.27 5.65 -7.00
N PRO A 189 -19.93 6.93 -7.25
CA PRO A 189 -20.78 8.02 -7.77
C PRO A 189 -20.88 8.15 -9.31
N LYS A 190 -21.66 9.14 -9.79
CA LYS A 190 -21.89 9.46 -11.22
C LYS A 190 -20.57 9.57 -12.00
N THR A 191 -20.63 9.13 -13.26
CA THR A 191 -19.46 8.84 -14.11
C THR A 191 -19.04 9.98 -15.04
N ASP A 192 -19.61 11.17 -14.89
CA ASP A 192 -19.33 12.29 -15.78
C ASP A 192 -17.91 12.82 -15.50
N GLY A 193 -17.07 12.86 -16.54
CA GLY A 193 -15.69 13.36 -16.45
C GLY A 193 -14.66 12.38 -15.87
N ILE A 194 -14.99 11.09 -15.67
CA ILE A 194 -14.02 10.09 -15.19
C ILE A 194 -12.78 10.06 -16.11
N LYS A 195 -11.61 10.14 -15.50
CA LYS A 195 -10.33 9.86 -16.16
C LYS A 195 -9.91 8.43 -15.88
N VAL A 196 -9.74 7.63 -16.93
CA VAL A 196 -9.30 6.22 -16.80
C VAL A 196 -7.83 6.13 -17.15
N VAL A 197 -7.02 5.72 -16.19
CA VAL A 197 -5.56 5.66 -16.30
C VAL A 197 -5.14 4.20 -16.38
N PRO A 198 -4.37 3.78 -17.41
CA PRO A 198 -3.84 2.43 -17.45
C PRO A 198 -2.81 2.23 -16.32
N ILE A 199 -2.85 1.06 -15.70
CA ILE A 199 -1.86 0.63 -14.71
C ILE A 199 -1.07 -0.57 -15.22
N THR A 200 0.18 -0.68 -14.80
CA THR A 200 1.04 -1.84 -15.05
C THR A 200 1.40 -2.50 -13.71
N MET A 201 1.28 -3.82 -13.61
CA MET A 201 1.56 -4.51 -12.35
C MET A 201 3.07 -4.71 -12.10
N TYR A 202 3.51 -4.24 -10.94
CA TYR A 202 4.83 -4.45 -10.36
C TYR A 202 4.76 -5.46 -9.22
N ARG A 203 4.79 -6.74 -9.61
CA ARG A 203 4.43 -7.88 -8.76
C ARG A 203 2.98 -7.71 -8.31
N HIS A 204 2.75 -7.22 -7.09
CA HIS A 204 1.44 -6.95 -6.51
C HIS A 204 1.12 -5.44 -6.45
N VAL A 205 2.08 -4.57 -6.77
CA VAL A 205 1.91 -3.12 -6.72
C VAL A 205 1.45 -2.60 -8.09
N PRO A 206 0.28 -1.98 -8.21
CA PRO A 206 -0.15 -1.35 -9.45
C PRO A 206 0.62 -0.05 -9.68
N ALA A 207 1.15 0.17 -10.88
CA ALA A 207 1.96 1.34 -11.20
C ALA A 207 1.36 2.18 -12.32
N LEU A 208 1.48 3.50 -12.21
CA LEU A 208 0.95 4.48 -13.16
C LEU A 208 1.96 5.60 -13.46
N PRO A 209 1.86 6.26 -14.63
CA PRO A 209 2.66 7.44 -14.92
C PRO A 209 2.09 8.67 -14.18
N MET A 210 2.98 9.42 -13.53
CA MET A 210 2.70 10.73 -12.94
C MET A 210 3.65 11.75 -13.53
N GLU A 211 3.11 12.85 -14.03
CA GLU A 211 3.89 13.97 -14.54
C GLU A 211 4.10 15.03 -13.46
N ILE A 212 5.36 15.39 -13.21
CA ILE A 212 5.77 16.45 -12.28
C ILE A 212 6.81 17.32 -12.99
N GLY A 213 6.52 18.62 -13.13
CA GLY A 213 7.47 19.56 -13.71
C GLY A 213 7.95 19.22 -15.13
N GLY A 214 7.11 18.59 -15.95
CA GLY A 214 7.44 18.18 -17.32
C GLY A 214 8.21 16.86 -17.43
N LYS A 215 8.42 16.15 -16.32
CA LYS A 215 9.02 14.80 -16.28
C LYS A 215 7.98 13.78 -15.85
N THR A 216 8.05 12.58 -16.43
CA THR A 216 7.17 11.46 -16.09
C THR A 216 7.87 10.49 -15.15
N TYR A 217 7.23 10.19 -14.02
CA TYR A 217 7.68 9.24 -13.00
C TYR A 217 6.72 8.05 -12.96
N ARG A 218 7.26 6.84 -12.82
CA ARG A 218 6.48 5.60 -12.69
C ARG A 218 6.25 5.31 -11.22
N MET A 219 5.04 5.61 -10.78
CA MET A 219 4.66 5.57 -9.38
C MET A 219 3.87 4.30 -9.07
N GLY A 220 4.31 3.54 -8.07
CA GLY A 220 3.51 2.46 -7.50
C GLY A 220 2.43 3.01 -6.58
N LEU A 221 1.21 2.51 -6.68
CA LEU A 221 0.11 2.90 -5.81
C LEU A 221 0.05 1.99 -4.58
N ASP A 222 0.24 2.59 -3.41
CA ASP A 222 0.33 1.93 -2.11
C ASP A 222 -0.58 2.64 -1.09
N SER A 223 -1.77 2.09 -0.84
CA SER A 223 -2.68 2.63 0.19
C SER A 223 -2.18 2.42 1.62
N GLY A 224 -1.17 1.56 1.82
CA GLY A 224 -0.43 1.39 3.07
C GLY A 224 0.60 2.50 3.31
N ALA A 225 0.84 3.38 2.33
CA ALA A 225 1.73 4.52 2.47
C ALA A 225 1.00 5.78 2.94
N GLY A 226 1.31 6.23 4.16
CA GLY A 226 0.78 7.48 4.75
C GLY A 226 1.29 8.79 4.13
N GLY A 227 2.24 8.71 3.19
CA GLY A 227 2.86 9.79 2.44
C GLY A 227 3.47 9.26 1.14
N ASN A 228 3.72 10.13 0.16
CA ASN A 228 4.35 9.71 -1.09
C ASN A 228 5.88 9.63 -0.93
N MET A 229 6.51 8.74 -1.70
CA MET A 229 7.96 8.62 -1.74
C MET A 229 8.48 8.63 -3.18
N LEU A 230 9.71 9.10 -3.35
CA LEU A 230 10.50 8.95 -4.55
C LEU A 230 11.86 8.36 -4.19
N ASP A 231 12.48 7.68 -5.14
CA ASP A 231 13.88 7.30 -5.02
C ASP A 231 14.74 8.58 -4.94
N LYS A 232 15.75 8.55 -4.07
CA LYS A 232 16.63 9.70 -3.80
C LYS A 232 17.36 10.19 -5.05
N GLN A 233 17.55 9.35 -6.06
CA GLN A 233 18.12 9.78 -7.35
C GLN A 233 17.31 10.89 -8.04
N PHE A 234 16.01 11.02 -7.73
CA PHE A 234 15.13 12.04 -8.29
C PHE A 234 15.04 13.33 -7.45
N ALA A 235 15.71 13.38 -6.29
CA ALA A 235 15.73 14.59 -5.46
C ALA A 235 16.19 15.87 -6.22
N PRO A 236 17.22 15.82 -7.10
CA PRO A 236 17.63 16.99 -7.87
C PRO A 236 16.52 17.57 -8.75
N ASP A 237 15.66 16.71 -9.31
CA ASP A 237 14.57 17.13 -10.21
C ASP A 237 13.47 17.89 -9.46
N LEU A 238 13.35 17.64 -8.16
CA LEU A 238 12.35 18.23 -7.28
C LEU A 238 12.95 19.25 -6.30
N GLN A 239 14.22 19.65 -6.46
CA GLN A 239 14.92 20.53 -5.52
C GLN A 239 14.17 21.84 -5.25
N LYS A 240 13.53 22.43 -6.28
CA LYS A 240 12.74 23.65 -6.16
C LYS A 240 11.47 23.51 -5.29
N TYR A 241 11.04 22.28 -5.04
CA TYR A 241 9.88 21.95 -4.21
C TYR A 241 10.27 21.58 -2.78
N VAL A 242 11.57 21.50 -2.46
CA VAL A 242 12.05 21.16 -1.12
C VAL A 242 11.61 22.23 -0.13
N LEU A 243 10.98 21.80 0.96
CA LEU A 243 10.61 22.70 2.04
C LEU A 243 11.86 23.07 2.84
N LEU A 244 11.99 24.36 3.14
CA LEU A 244 13.08 24.88 3.96
C LEU A 244 12.57 25.34 5.33
N ASP A 245 13.35 25.09 6.37
CA ASP A 245 13.11 25.66 7.70
C ASP A 245 13.48 27.15 7.76
N GLU A 246 13.28 27.78 8.92
CA GLU A 246 13.58 29.20 9.15
C GLU A 246 15.06 29.56 8.92
N LEU A 247 15.96 28.58 9.02
CA LEU A 247 17.39 28.71 8.77
C LEU A 247 17.77 28.35 7.33
N LYS A 248 16.79 28.22 6.43
CA LYS A 248 16.95 27.85 5.02
C LYS A 248 17.54 26.45 4.80
N ARG A 249 17.32 25.52 5.73
CA ARG A 249 17.78 24.11 5.61
C ARG A 249 16.64 23.20 5.18
N PRO A 250 16.89 22.13 4.42
CA PRO A 250 15.86 21.17 4.06
C PRO A 250 15.14 20.61 5.30
N MET A 251 13.82 20.75 5.33
CA MET A 251 12.98 20.11 6.33
C MET A 251 13.05 18.59 6.15
N LYS A 252 13.08 17.88 7.27
CA LYS A 252 13.13 16.41 7.28
C LYS A 252 11.88 15.82 7.92
N ALA A 253 11.35 14.78 7.29
CA ALA A 253 10.33 13.91 7.87
C ALA A 253 10.97 12.67 8.45
N VAL A 254 10.32 12.12 9.48
CA VAL A 254 10.67 10.85 10.11
C VAL A 254 9.83 9.76 9.45
N LEU A 255 10.48 8.76 8.87
CA LEU A 255 9.87 7.63 8.22
C LEU A 255 10.03 6.39 9.10
N GLY A 256 8.91 5.72 9.37
CA GLY A 256 8.91 4.34 9.88
C GLY A 256 8.58 3.37 8.76
N GLY A 257 8.40 2.09 9.09
CA GLY A 257 8.07 1.03 8.13
C GLY A 257 8.21 -0.34 8.79
N ILE A 258 8.17 -1.42 7.99
CA ILE A 258 8.63 -2.73 8.46
C ILE A 258 10.07 -2.62 8.95
N GLY A 259 10.35 -3.15 10.15
CA GLY A 259 11.65 -3.07 10.82
C GLY A 259 11.70 -2.03 11.94
N ASN A 260 12.88 -1.84 12.53
CA ASN A 260 13.08 -0.96 13.68
C ASN A 260 13.82 0.34 13.34
N ASP A 261 14.40 0.41 12.14
CA ASP A 261 15.15 1.58 11.71
C ASP A 261 14.21 2.74 11.41
N VAL A 262 14.70 3.94 11.70
CA VAL A 262 14.00 5.19 11.43
C VAL A 262 14.84 5.96 10.44
N LEU A 263 14.26 6.26 9.28
CA LEU A 263 14.89 7.08 8.27
C LEU A 263 14.44 8.53 8.45
N THR A 264 15.37 9.47 8.33
CA THR A 264 15.03 10.88 8.15
C THR A 264 15.29 11.27 6.72
N SER A 265 14.30 11.89 6.09
CA SER A 265 14.35 12.22 4.68
C SER A 265 13.86 13.63 4.42
N GLU A 266 14.47 14.30 3.45
CA GLU A 266 14.05 15.61 2.99
C GLU A 266 12.63 15.57 2.43
N VAL A 267 11.86 16.62 2.72
CA VAL A 267 10.48 16.76 2.27
C VAL A 267 10.41 17.74 1.12
N ALA A 268 9.80 17.33 0.01
CA ALA A 268 9.39 18.21 -1.06
C ALA A 268 7.86 18.31 -1.13
N VAL A 269 7.32 19.50 -1.39
CA VAL A 269 5.89 19.69 -1.66
C VAL A 269 5.71 20.09 -3.12
N VAL A 270 5.27 19.13 -3.91
CA VAL A 270 4.99 19.30 -5.33
C VAL A 270 3.72 20.11 -5.49
N ASP A 271 3.86 21.32 -6.04
CA ASP A 271 2.73 22.24 -6.24
C ASP A 271 1.69 21.71 -7.23
N LYS A 272 2.17 21.10 -8.32
CA LYS A 272 1.36 20.61 -9.43
C LYS A 272 1.94 19.29 -9.96
N ALA A 273 1.07 18.31 -10.13
CA ALA A 273 1.34 17.09 -10.86
C ALA A 273 0.12 16.71 -11.72
N THR A 274 0.27 15.75 -12.63
CA THR A 274 -0.84 15.27 -13.46
C THR A 274 -0.77 13.76 -13.61
N VAL A 275 -1.93 13.10 -13.52
CA VAL A 275 -2.09 11.65 -13.76
C VAL A 275 -3.31 11.46 -14.64
N GLY A 276 -3.11 10.98 -15.87
CA GLY A 276 -4.20 10.78 -16.84
C GLY A 276 -5.10 12.00 -17.01
N GLU A 277 -4.48 13.18 -17.23
CA GLU A 277 -5.14 14.50 -17.31
C GLU A 277 -5.76 15.03 -16.01
N ALA A 278 -5.87 14.22 -14.95
CA ALA A 278 -6.35 14.69 -13.67
C ALA A 278 -5.25 15.52 -12.96
N PRO A 279 -5.53 16.78 -12.56
CA PRO A 279 -4.56 17.62 -11.89
C PRO A 279 -4.45 17.28 -10.41
N TYR A 280 -3.24 17.15 -9.89
CA TYR A 280 -2.98 17.00 -8.46
C TYR A 280 -2.21 18.20 -7.96
N SER A 281 -2.46 18.62 -6.72
CA SER A 281 -1.79 19.78 -6.15
C SER A 281 -1.33 19.54 -4.72
N LYS A 282 -0.27 20.26 -4.32
CA LYS A 282 0.24 20.28 -2.94
C LYS A 282 0.48 18.89 -2.34
N MET A 283 1.15 18.01 -3.10
CA MET A 283 1.50 16.67 -2.64
C MET A 283 2.87 16.67 -1.98
N ALA A 284 2.95 16.20 -0.74
CA ALA A 284 4.23 15.97 -0.07
C ALA A 284 4.88 14.66 -0.54
N PHE A 285 6.19 14.73 -0.79
CA PHE A 285 7.05 13.60 -1.14
C PHE A 285 8.27 13.57 -0.21
N VAL A 286 8.72 12.37 0.09
CA VAL A 286 10.00 12.12 0.75
C VAL A 286 10.95 11.36 -0.17
N PHE A 287 12.25 11.55 0.00
CA PHE A 287 13.28 10.91 -0.82
C PHE A 287 13.96 9.75 -0.09
N THR A 288 13.83 8.54 -0.60
CA THR A 288 14.34 7.33 0.07
C THR A 288 15.42 6.66 -0.78
N ASP A 289 16.43 6.10 -0.12
CA ASP A 289 17.48 5.35 -0.78
C ASP A 289 17.21 3.85 -0.60
N GLY A 290 17.34 3.06 -1.67
CA GLY A 290 17.23 1.60 -1.66
C GLY A 290 15.86 1.00 -1.30
N THR A 291 14.86 1.80 -0.89
CA THR A 291 13.54 1.31 -0.44
C THR A 291 12.80 0.54 -1.54
N LEU A 292 12.97 0.94 -2.80
CA LEU A 292 12.32 0.28 -3.94
C LEU A 292 13.14 -0.88 -4.52
N ALA A 293 14.36 -1.13 -4.04
CA ALA A 293 15.31 -2.05 -4.67
C ALA A 293 14.72 -3.45 -4.88
N GLN A 294 13.94 -3.94 -3.92
CA GLN A 294 13.30 -5.26 -4.00
C GLN A 294 12.12 -5.31 -4.98
N LEU A 295 11.29 -4.27 -5.05
CA LEU A 295 10.23 -4.17 -6.07
C LEU A 295 10.83 -4.11 -7.48
N ASN A 296 11.98 -3.46 -7.58
CA ASN A 296 12.72 -3.21 -8.81
C ASN A 296 13.65 -4.38 -9.20
N GLN A 297 13.87 -5.35 -8.32
CA GLN A 297 14.81 -6.44 -8.57
C GLN A 297 14.42 -7.24 -9.82
N GLY A 298 15.37 -7.36 -10.76
CA GLY A 298 15.20 -8.09 -12.02
C GLY A 298 14.27 -7.39 -13.03
N ARG A 299 13.84 -6.14 -12.76
CA ARG A 299 12.99 -5.38 -13.67
C ARG A 299 13.83 -4.56 -14.63
N ARG A 300 13.46 -4.60 -15.92
CA ARG A 300 14.07 -3.76 -16.96
C ARG A 300 13.77 -2.28 -16.77
N VAL A 301 12.57 -1.97 -16.27
CA VAL A 301 12.12 -0.59 -16.03
C VAL A 301 11.64 -0.54 -14.57
N PRO A 302 12.37 0.12 -13.65
CA PRO A 302 12.09 0.10 -12.19
C PRO A 302 11.04 1.13 -11.77
N LEU A 303 10.27 0.96 -10.69
CA LEU A 303 9.49 2.05 -10.11
C LEU A 303 10.40 3.20 -9.67
N ASP A 304 9.91 4.42 -9.86
CA ASP A 304 10.61 5.66 -9.50
C ASP A 304 10.19 6.14 -8.09
N GLY A 305 9.00 5.74 -7.63
CA GLY A 305 8.43 6.13 -6.35
C GLY A 305 7.16 5.36 -5.99
N LEU A 306 6.59 5.66 -4.82
CA LEU A 306 5.25 5.23 -4.42
C LEU A 306 4.36 6.45 -4.11
N ILE A 307 3.08 6.30 -4.38
CA ILE A 307 2.03 7.25 -4.04
C ILE A 307 0.98 6.54 -3.18
N GLY A 308 0.52 7.23 -2.15
CA GLY A 308 -0.45 6.69 -1.19
C GLY A 308 -1.47 7.75 -0.79
N TYR A 309 -1.60 8.01 0.50
CA TYR A 309 -2.59 8.94 1.05
C TYR A 309 -2.62 10.31 0.37
N GLU A 310 -1.46 10.95 0.15
CA GLU A 310 -1.37 12.30 -0.43
C GLU A 310 -1.96 12.39 -1.84
N PHE A 311 -1.92 11.27 -2.58
CA PHE A 311 -2.55 11.09 -3.88
C PHE A 311 -4.03 10.69 -3.75
N LEU A 312 -4.30 9.60 -3.02
CA LEU A 312 -5.64 9.00 -2.93
C LEU A 312 -6.68 9.91 -2.27
N LYS A 313 -6.28 10.85 -1.39
CA LYS A 313 -7.21 11.75 -0.71
C LYS A 313 -7.80 12.84 -1.62
N GLN A 314 -7.20 13.12 -2.78
CA GLN A 314 -7.60 14.25 -3.62
C GLN A 314 -8.87 13.99 -4.44
N TYR A 315 -9.05 12.73 -4.85
CA TYR A 315 -10.14 12.28 -5.70
C TYR A 315 -10.71 10.97 -5.18
N VAL A 316 -12.00 10.74 -5.45
CA VAL A 316 -12.51 9.37 -5.39
C VAL A 316 -11.82 8.60 -6.52
N THR A 317 -11.24 7.46 -6.19
CA THR A 317 -10.50 6.63 -7.15
C THR A 317 -10.98 5.20 -7.09
N SER A 318 -11.04 4.51 -8.23
CA SER A 318 -11.38 3.09 -8.28
C SER A 318 -10.31 2.29 -9.00
N LEU A 319 -9.77 1.29 -8.32
CA LEU A 319 -8.69 0.43 -8.78
C LEU A 319 -9.26 -0.92 -9.24
N ASN A 320 -8.97 -1.28 -10.48
CA ASN A 320 -9.32 -2.58 -11.05
C ASN A 320 -8.06 -3.28 -11.57
N TYR A 321 -7.54 -4.21 -10.77
CA TYR A 321 -6.31 -4.94 -11.08
C TYR A 321 -6.43 -5.77 -12.36
N LYS A 322 -7.60 -6.37 -12.59
CA LYS A 322 -7.83 -7.29 -13.71
C LYS A 322 -7.96 -6.56 -15.05
N LYS A 323 -8.65 -5.43 -15.06
CA LYS A 323 -8.68 -4.52 -16.22
C LYS A 323 -7.39 -3.75 -16.42
N GLY A 324 -6.57 -3.64 -15.37
CA GLY A 324 -5.36 -2.83 -15.42
C GLY A 324 -5.70 -1.35 -15.51
N THR A 325 -6.68 -0.87 -14.74
CA THR A 325 -7.10 0.54 -14.76
C THR A 325 -7.24 1.14 -13.36
N LEU A 326 -6.92 2.43 -13.25
CA LEU A 326 -7.31 3.32 -12.17
C LEU A 326 -8.27 4.37 -12.72
N SER A 327 -9.52 4.36 -12.26
CA SER A 327 -10.52 5.38 -12.58
C SER A 327 -10.43 6.51 -11.55
N ILE A 328 -10.25 7.75 -12.00
CA ILE A 328 -10.22 8.96 -11.18
C ILE A 328 -11.52 9.72 -11.44
N TYR A 329 -12.34 9.84 -10.40
CA TYR A 329 -13.62 10.51 -10.48
C TYR A 329 -13.39 11.98 -10.20
N THR A 330 -13.59 12.81 -11.23
CA THR A 330 -13.57 14.26 -11.06
C THR A 330 -14.64 14.66 -10.06
N LYS A 331 -14.30 15.55 -9.12
CA LYS A 331 -15.32 16.18 -8.27
C LYS A 331 -16.37 16.76 -9.20
N GLY A 332 -17.64 16.40 -8.99
CA GLY A 332 -18.74 17.09 -9.64
C GLY A 332 -18.53 18.59 -9.39
N THR A 333 -18.40 19.34 -10.47
CA THR A 333 -18.42 20.81 -10.44
C THR A 333 -19.74 21.28 -9.85
#